data_AF-A0A938NUJ2-F1
#
_entry.id   AF-A0A938NUJ2-F1
#
_cell.length_a   1.000
_cell.length_b   1.000
_cell.length_c   1.000
_cell.angle_alpha   90.00
_cell.angle_beta   90.00
_cell.angle_gamma   90.00
#
_symmetry.space_group_name_H-M   'P 1'
#
loop_
_entity.id
_entity.type
_entity.pdbx_description
1 polymer ?
#
loop_
_entity_poly.entity_id
_entity_poly.type
_entity_poly.pdbx_seq_one_letter_code
_entity_poly.pdbx_strand_id
1 'polypeptide(L)'
;MNFLLELKENIIISYKAIIANKMRSVLATLGIVIGITAVTLMQTAIEGINRAFESSIASIGTDVLYIQKFEWFGREDFEVYRNRKDITLQHFNFLKRFAQTSASMCPTQGTLKTLQFQNLTLEDVFIIGTTDEYQTTFGTNIDDGRFFTTRESEGGYPVCVIGMDVKNAFFENVNPIGKYIKVGTHTFKVIGVVEKQGSLLGLFSLDNRIIIPIQRFVKLFGTRRSISINVKAADINNIEETKEEITSIMRKARKLKPGMRNDFGINQQEAFQQTYDQLTFLIKAIGLIITSLSLIVGSVGIANIMFVSVKERTKEIGIRKAIGARRKTILFQFLIESSLICLLGGLIGLAIAFPISLVIDALVLPTVMPLWIVILGIFISVMFGLLAGFFPAYSGAKMDPVESLRYE
;
A
#
# COMPACT_ATOMS: atom_id res chain seq x y z
N MET A 1 -11.95 -11.13 -48.61
CA MET A 1 -13.14 -10.34 -48.22
C MET A 1 -14.05 -11.29 -47.48
N ASN A 2 -14.04 -11.30 -46.13
CA ASN A 2 -15.05 -11.95 -45.26
C ASN A 2 -14.68 -12.02 -43.76
N PHE A 3 -13.52 -11.52 -43.31
CA PHE A 3 -13.22 -11.51 -41.87
C PHE A 3 -14.28 -10.76 -41.03
N LEU A 4 -14.75 -9.60 -41.49
CA LEU A 4 -15.82 -8.84 -40.84
C LEU A 4 -17.19 -9.54 -40.90
N LEU A 5 -17.45 -10.32 -41.95
CA LEU A 5 -18.69 -11.09 -42.10
C LEU A 5 -18.66 -12.33 -41.20
N GLU A 6 -17.55 -13.07 -41.18
CA GLU A 6 -17.33 -14.18 -40.25
C GLU A 6 -17.38 -13.72 -38.79
N LEU A 7 -16.83 -12.54 -38.46
CA LEU A 7 -16.86 -11.99 -37.11
C LEU A 7 -18.28 -11.56 -36.70
N LYS A 8 -19.04 -10.93 -37.61
CA LYS A 8 -20.45 -10.58 -37.40
C LYS A 8 -21.32 -11.83 -37.23
N GLU A 9 -21.09 -12.85 -38.06
CA GLU A 9 -21.82 -14.12 -38.02
C GLU A 9 -21.50 -14.90 -36.74
N ASN A 10 -20.23 -14.95 -36.33
CA ASN A 10 -19.81 -15.54 -35.05
C ASN A 10 -20.47 -14.82 -33.86
N ILE A 11 -20.56 -13.48 -33.84
CA ILE A 11 -21.26 -12.73 -32.78
C ILE A 11 -22.74 -13.09 -32.72
N ILE A 12 -23.43 -13.16 -33.87
CA ILE A 12 -24.86 -13.52 -33.94
C ILE A 12 -25.09 -14.95 -33.47
N ILE A 13 -24.17 -15.85 -33.84
CA ILE A 13 -24.19 -17.25 -33.48
C ILE A 13 -23.96 -17.44 -31.97
N SER A 14 -22.96 -16.76 -31.39
CA SER A 14 -22.73 -16.76 -29.93
C SER A 14 -23.94 -16.20 -29.17
N TYR A 15 -24.56 -15.13 -29.68
CA TYR A 15 -25.76 -14.54 -29.09
C TYR A 15 -26.95 -15.51 -29.08
N LYS A 16 -27.19 -16.24 -30.17
CA LYS A 16 -28.24 -17.27 -30.25
C LYS A 16 -27.96 -18.46 -29.33
N ALA A 17 -26.70 -18.90 -29.22
CA ALA A 17 -26.30 -19.98 -28.30
C ALA A 17 -26.51 -19.59 -26.82
N ILE A 18 -26.26 -18.33 -26.46
CA ILE A 18 -26.52 -17.80 -25.11
C ILE A 18 -28.02 -17.86 -24.77
N ILE A 19 -28.89 -17.52 -25.74
CA ILE A 19 -30.35 -17.49 -25.56
C ILE A 19 -30.97 -18.89 -25.50
N ALA A 20 -30.42 -19.87 -26.21
CA ALA A 20 -30.93 -21.25 -26.21
C ALA A 20 -30.82 -21.94 -24.83
N ASN A 21 -29.80 -21.60 -24.04
CA ASN A 21 -29.59 -22.15 -22.69
C ASN A 21 -29.38 -21.04 -21.64
N LYS A 22 -30.37 -20.14 -21.50
CA LYS A 22 -30.28 -18.92 -20.66
C LYS A 22 -29.66 -19.15 -19.28
N MET A 23 -30.09 -20.17 -18.55
CA MET A 23 -29.62 -20.42 -17.18
C MET A 23 -28.12 -20.81 -17.12
N ARG A 24 -27.67 -21.67 -18.05
CA ARG A 24 -26.28 -22.15 -18.08
C ARG A 24 -25.34 -21.06 -18.61
N SER A 25 -25.77 -20.35 -19.64
CA SER A 25 -25.02 -19.24 -20.21
C SER A 25 -24.85 -18.09 -19.22
N VAL A 26 -25.91 -17.73 -18.49
CA VAL A 26 -25.82 -16.72 -17.43
C VAL A 26 -24.87 -17.15 -16.31
N LEU A 27 -24.97 -18.38 -15.80
CA LEU A 27 -24.10 -18.88 -14.74
C LEU A 27 -22.61 -18.94 -15.16
N ALA A 28 -22.32 -19.35 -16.40
CA ALA A 28 -20.96 -19.40 -16.93
C ALA A 28 -20.35 -18.00 -17.11
N THR A 29 -21.10 -17.07 -17.70
CA THR A 29 -20.66 -15.69 -17.89
C THR A 29 -20.50 -14.98 -16.55
N LEU A 30 -21.38 -15.25 -15.57
CA LEU A 30 -21.30 -14.69 -14.22
C LEU A 30 -19.98 -15.06 -13.52
N GLY A 31 -19.52 -16.32 -13.65
CA GLY A 31 -18.24 -16.74 -13.06
C GLY A 31 -17.04 -15.95 -13.59
N ILE A 32 -17.03 -15.64 -14.89
CA ILE A 32 -15.97 -14.83 -15.52
C ILE A 32 -16.11 -13.36 -15.12
N VAL A 33 -17.33 -12.81 -15.13
CA VAL A 33 -17.59 -11.44 -14.71
C VAL A 33 -17.11 -11.23 -13.28
N ILE A 34 -17.48 -12.12 -12.35
CA ILE A 34 -17.05 -12.05 -10.95
C ILE A 34 -15.53 -12.20 -10.84
N GLY A 35 -14.93 -13.16 -11.54
CA GLY A 35 -13.48 -13.38 -11.50
C GLY A 35 -12.68 -12.18 -11.99
N ILE A 36 -13.05 -11.62 -13.14
CA ILE A 36 -12.37 -10.44 -13.71
C ILE A 36 -12.61 -9.21 -12.84
N THR A 37 -13.85 -8.99 -12.36
CA THR A 37 -14.15 -7.89 -11.43
C THR A 37 -13.29 -7.97 -10.17
N ALA A 38 -13.19 -9.16 -9.57
CA ALA A 38 -12.40 -9.37 -8.35
C ALA A 38 -10.91 -9.09 -8.58
N VAL A 39 -10.29 -9.63 -9.65
CA VAL A 39 -8.88 -9.35 -9.99
C VAL A 39 -8.64 -7.87 -10.14
N THR A 40 -9.46 -7.22 -10.96
CA THR A 40 -9.29 -5.81 -11.30
C THR A 40 -9.41 -4.94 -10.06
N LEU A 41 -10.42 -5.19 -9.21
CA LEU A 41 -10.60 -4.44 -7.97
C LEU A 41 -9.46 -4.67 -6.98
N MET A 42 -9.03 -5.92 -6.79
CA MET A 42 -7.92 -6.22 -5.88
C MET A 42 -6.62 -5.57 -6.35
N GLN A 43 -6.31 -5.64 -7.64
CA GLN A 43 -5.10 -5.05 -8.19
C GLN A 43 -5.13 -3.51 -8.12
N THR A 44 -6.31 -2.92 -8.35
CA THR A 44 -6.52 -1.47 -8.22
C THR A 44 -6.39 -1.02 -6.76
N ALA A 45 -6.91 -1.79 -5.81
CA ALA A 45 -6.75 -1.54 -4.39
C ALA A 45 -5.28 -1.62 -3.96
N ILE A 46 -4.55 -2.66 -4.40
CA ILE A 46 -3.10 -2.78 -4.13
C ILE A 46 -2.34 -1.56 -4.65
N GLU A 47 -2.64 -1.10 -5.87
CA GLU A 47 -2.00 0.08 -6.45
C GLU A 47 -2.29 1.37 -5.65
N GLY A 48 -3.53 1.56 -5.20
CA GLY A 48 -3.87 2.68 -4.33
C GLY A 48 -3.14 2.63 -2.98
N ILE A 49 -3.05 1.44 -2.39
CA ILE A 49 -2.29 1.22 -1.15
C ILE A 49 -0.79 1.48 -1.41
N ASN A 50 -0.19 1.00 -2.52
CA ASN A 50 1.22 1.25 -2.86
C ASN A 50 1.50 2.75 -2.86
N ARG A 51 0.68 3.54 -3.55
CA ARG A 51 0.85 5.00 -3.64
C ARG A 51 0.70 5.68 -2.28
N ALA A 52 -0.32 5.31 -1.52
CA ALA A 52 -0.54 5.84 -0.18
C ALA A 52 0.61 5.47 0.77
N PHE A 53 1.16 4.27 0.62
CA PHE A 53 2.31 3.79 1.38
C PHE A 53 3.58 4.56 1.01
N GLU A 54 3.92 4.67 -0.28
CA GLU A 54 5.07 5.42 -0.79
C GLU A 54 5.04 6.89 -0.33
N SER A 55 3.90 7.57 -0.47
CA SER A 55 3.77 8.97 -0.05
C SER A 55 3.91 9.14 1.47
N SER A 56 3.40 8.16 2.24
CA SER A 56 3.44 8.18 3.70
C SER A 56 4.85 7.90 4.22
N ILE A 57 5.54 6.95 3.60
CA ILE A 57 6.85 6.47 4.03
C ILE A 57 7.98 7.41 3.59
N ALA A 58 7.81 8.15 2.49
CA ALA A 58 8.73 9.22 2.09
C ALA A 58 8.94 10.28 3.19
N SER A 59 7.95 10.48 4.08
CA SER A 59 8.07 11.38 5.23
C SER A 59 8.96 10.83 6.36
N ILE A 60 9.14 9.51 6.43
CA ILE A 60 10.02 8.82 7.36
C ILE A 60 11.37 8.69 6.66
N GLY A 61 12.29 9.63 6.93
CA GLY A 61 13.58 9.72 6.24
C GLY A 61 14.29 8.37 6.06
N THR A 62 14.70 8.09 4.83
CA THR A 62 15.36 6.84 4.40
C THR A 62 16.74 6.65 5.05
N ASP A 63 17.34 7.75 5.50
CA ASP A 63 18.69 7.85 6.06
C ASP A 63 18.71 8.01 7.59
N VAL A 64 17.55 7.82 8.27
CA VAL A 64 17.42 7.99 9.72
C VAL A 64 17.18 6.66 10.42
N LEU A 65 18.03 6.36 11.39
CA LEU A 65 17.89 5.24 12.32
C LEU A 65 17.25 5.73 13.63
N TYR A 66 16.23 5.01 14.10
CA TYR A 66 15.46 5.33 15.29
C TYR A 66 15.77 4.32 16.39
N ILE A 67 16.60 4.73 17.35
CA ILE A 67 16.96 3.91 18.51
C ILE A 67 15.91 4.12 19.59
N GLN A 68 15.12 3.07 19.80
CA GLN A 68 13.95 3.08 20.67
C GLN A 68 14.00 1.92 21.65
N LYS A 69 13.17 2.00 22.70
CA LYS A 69 13.03 0.89 23.65
C LYS A 69 12.53 -0.39 22.95
N PHE A 70 11.65 -0.21 21.98
CA PHE A 70 10.96 -1.26 21.26
C PHE A 70 11.23 -1.18 19.77
N GLU A 71 11.18 -2.33 19.11
CA GLU A 71 11.16 -2.41 17.65
C GLU A 71 9.74 -2.11 17.16
N TRP A 72 9.57 -1.47 16.00
CA TRP A 72 8.25 -1.13 15.46
C TRP A 72 7.40 -2.36 15.14
N PHE A 73 8.02 -3.43 14.63
CA PHE A 73 7.36 -4.69 14.25
C PHE A 73 8.00 -5.91 14.90
N GLY A 74 8.57 -5.73 16.10
CA GLY A 74 9.24 -6.81 16.81
C GLY A 74 8.26 -7.91 17.27
N ARG A 75 8.74 -9.15 17.26
CA ARG A 75 7.94 -10.36 17.57
C ARG A 75 8.36 -11.04 18.87
N GLU A 76 9.04 -10.31 19.76
CA GLU A 76 9.53 -10.87 21.02
C GLU A 76 8.40 -11.07 22.04
N ASP A 77 8.63 -11.96 22.99
CA ASP A 77 7.66 -12.24 24.05
C ASP A 77 7.41 -11.02 24.94
N PHE A 78 6.18 -10.89 25.42
CA PHE A 78 5.76 -9.80 26.30
C PHE A 78 6.65 -9.66 27.55
N GLU A 79 7.13 -10.79 28.11
CA GLU A 79 8.00 -10.79 29.28
C GLU A 79 9.35 -10.13 29.02
N VAL A 80 9.91 -10.32 27.82
CA VAL A 80 11.16 -9.67 27.39
C VAL A 80 10.93 -8.16 27.26
N TYR A 81 9.83 -7.75 26.63
CA TYR A 81 9.51 -6.33 26.46
C TYR A 81 9.23 -5.61 27.78
N ARG A 82 8.52 -6.26 28.71
CA ARG A 82 8.21 -5.70 30.04
C ARG A 82 9.47 -5.33 30.81
N ASN A 83 10.52 -6.13 30.69
CA ASN A 83 11.77 -5.96 31.45
C ASN A 83 12.78 -5.01 30.78
N ARG A 84 12.50 -4.49 29.56
CA ARG A 84 13.40 -3.54 28.89
C ARG A 84 13.48 -2.22 29.67
N LYS A 85 14.69 -1.70 29.82
CA LYS A 85 14.95 -0.42 30.50
C LYS A 85 14.75 0.76 29.54
N ASP A 86 14.24 1.86 30.07
CA ASP A 86 14.06 3.08 29.28
C ASP A 86 15.40 3.63 28.75
N ILE A 87 15.37 4.21 27.56
CA ILE A 87 16.49 4.99 27.02
C ILE A 87 16.45 6.36 27.69
N THR A 88 17.61 6.84 28.15
CA THR A 88 17.77 8.11 28.86
C THR A 88 18.62 9.07 28.04
N LEU A 89 18.58 10.35 28.41
CA LEU A 89 19.43 11.38 27.81
C LEU A 89 20.94 11.11 28.01
N GLN A 90 21.31 10.34 29.03
CA GLN A 90 22.70 9.91 29.23
C GLN A 90 23.16 8.97 28.12
N HIS A 91 22.29 8.06 27.64
CA HIS A 91 22.62 7.21 26.50
C HIS A 91 22.78 8.03 25.22
N PHE A 92 21.95 9.05 25.02
CA PHE A 92 22.10 10.00 23.90
C PHE A 92 23.45 10.72 23.95
N ASN A 93 23.82 11.29 25.10
CA ASN A 93 25.10 11.98 25.24
C ASN A 93 26.30 11.04 25.04
N PHE A 94 26.16 9.78 25.46
CA PHE A 94 27.18 8.76 25.21
C PHE A 94 27.31 8.46 23.71
N LEU A 95 26.18 8.21 23.02
CA LEU A 95 26.17 7.98 21.57
C LEU A 95 26.76 9.17 20.80
N LYS A 96 26.32 10.39 21.11
CA LYS A 96 26.80 11.62 20.47
C LYS A 96 28.32 11.83 20.62
N ARG A 97 28.93 11.31 21.68
CA ARG A 97 30.37 11.44 21.94
C ARG A 97 31.21 10.44 21.14
N PHE A 98 30.67 9.26 20.84
CA PHE A 98 31.45 8.15 20.29
C PHE A 98 31.10 7.78 18.85
N ALA A 99 29.90 8.14 18.37
CA ALA A 99 29.49 7.86 17.01
C ALA A 99 30.26 8.75 16.02
N GLN A 100 30.82 8.13 14.98
CA GLN A 100 31.62 8.83 13.95
C GLN A 100 30.94 8.80 12.58
N THR A 101 30.11 7.78 12.30
CA THR A 101 29.45 7.63 10.99
C THR A 101 28.14 8.41 10.86
N SER A 102 27.66 9.01 11.95
CA SER A 102 26.43 9.82 11.96
C SER A 102 26.70 11.27 11.52
N ALA A 103 25.89 11.81 10.60
CA ALA A 103 25.93 13.23 10.24
C ALA A 103 25.29 14.13 11.31
N SER A 104 24.20 13.69 11.92
CA SER A 104 23.50 14.44 12.97
C SER A 104 22.69 13.50 13.87
N MET A 105 22.46 13.91 15.11
CA MET A 105 21.73 13.11 16.07
C MET A 105 20.89 13.98 17.01
N CYS A 106 19.61 13.63 17.16
CA CYS A 106 18.73 14.32 18.10
C CYS A 106 17.96 13.33 19.00
N PRO A 107 17.79 13.65 20.28
CA PRO A 107 16.85 12.95 21.15
C PRO A 107 15.44 13.51 20.91
N THR A 108 14.44 12.64 20.96
CA THR A 108 13.04 13.02 20.86
C THR A 108 12.23 12.37 21.95
N GLN A 109 11.26 13.11 22.48
CA GLN A 109 10.32 12.62 23.48
C GLN A 109 8.94 13.21 23.21
N GLY A 110 7.91 12.37 23.18
CA GLY A 110 6.56 12.75 22.81
C GLY A 110 5.57 12.71 23.98
N THR A 111 4.56 13.58 23.95
CA THR A 111 3.33 13.40 24.73
C THR A 111 2.16 14.12 24.04
N LEU A 112 0.96 13.54 24.13
CA LEU A 112 -0.27 14.21 23.71
C LEU A 112 -0.75 15.16 24.82
N LYS A 113 -1.13 16.38 24.43
CA LYS A 113 -1.73 17.39 25.32
C LYS A 113 -2.61 18.36 24.55
N THR A 114 -3.51 18.98 25.29
CA THR A 114 -4.32 20.09 24.82
C THR A 114 -3.49 21.39 24.73
N LEU A 115 -3.62 22.08 23.61
CA LEU A 115 -3.14 23.45 23.41
C LEU A 115 -4.29 24.44 23.58
N GLN A 116 -3.96 25.63 24.08
CA GLN A 116 -4.91 26.73 24.21
C GLN A 116 -4.30 28.01 23.63
N PHE A 117 -5.09 28.72 22.83
CA PHE A 117 -4.77 30.04 22.34
C PHE A 117 -6.02 30.92 22.43
N GLN A 118 -5.98 31.94 23.29
CA GLN A 118 -7.15 32.79 23.58
C GLN A 118 -8.38 31.94 23.99
N ASN A 119 -9.46 31.99 23.21
CA ASN A 119 -10.68 31.22 23.43
C ASN A 119 -10.72 29.89 22.64
N LEU A 120 -9.65 29.58 21.88
CA LEU A 120 -9.55 28.37 21.08
C LEU A 120 -8.77 27.30 21.81
N THR A 121 -9.23 26.05 21.67
CA THR A 121 -8.60 24.87 22.26
C THR A 121 -8.44 23.78 21.22
N LEU A 122 -7.26 23.18 21.16
CA LEU A 122 -6.96 22.01 20.33
C LEU A 122 -6.57 20.86 21.24
N GLU A 123 -7.30 19.76 21.17
CA GLU A 123 -7.03 18.55 21.93
C GLU A 123 -6.07 17.63 21.14
N ASP A 124 -5.45 16.69 21.86
CA ASP A 124 -4.60 15.64 21.28
C ASP A 124 -3.48 16.13 20.35
N VAL A 125 -2.88 17.27 20.67
CA VAL A 125 -1.73 17.78 19.92
C VAL A 125 -0.44 17.09 20.40
N PHE A 126 0.38 16.65 19.45
CA PHE A 126 1.61 15.94 19.76
C PHE A 126 2.73 16.92 20.11
N ILE A 127 3.14 16.95 21.38
CA ILE A 127 4.28 17.74 21.83
C ILE A 127 5.55 16.90 21.66
N ILE A 128 6.51 17.43 20.92
CA ILE A 128 7.82 16.82 20.70
C ILE A 128 8.88 17.66 21.42
N GLY A 129 9.54 17.07 22.41
CA GLY A 129 10.75 17.61 23.03
C GLY A 129 11.99 17.16 22.28
N THR A 130 12.78 18.08 21.73
CA THR A 130 13.99 17.75 20.97
C THR A 130 15.08 18.83 21.02
N THR A 131 16.18 18.64 20.30
CA THR A 131 17.30 19.58 20.18
C THR A 131 17.31 20.28 18.83
N ASP A 132 18.19 21.27 18.65
CA ASP A 132 18.33 22.08 17.45
C ASP A 132 18.70 21.24 16.23
N GLU A 133 19.48 20.18 16.45
CA GLU A 133 19.80 19.15 15.44
C GLU A 133 18.60 18.36 14.90
N TYR A 134 17.40 18.53 15.47
CA TYR A 134 16.19 17.93 14.90
C TYR A 134 15.96 18.38 13.45
N GLN A 135 16.22 19.66 13.18
CA GLN A 135 16.03 20.22 11.84
C GLN A 135 16.94 19.54 10.81
N THR A 136 18.20 19.31 11.15
CA THR A 136 19.20 18.65 10.29
C THR A 136 18.98 17.14 10.19
N THR A 137 18.59 16.51 11.30
CA THR A 137 18.34 15.05 11.37
C THR A 137 17.17 14.66 10.47
N PHE A 138 16.05 15.38 10.55
CA PHE A 138 14.83 15.05 9.79
C PHE A 138 14.68 15.83 8.48
N GLY A 139 15.61 16.73 8.16
CA GLY A 139 15.47 17.63 7.00
C GLY A 139 14.22 18.50 7.07
N THR A 140 13.85 18.94 8.27
CA THR A 140 12.60 19.67 8.49
C THR A 140 12.75 21.10 7.98
N ASN A 141 12.02 21.44 6.92
CA ASN A 141 11.94 22.80 6.41
C ASN A 141 10.99 23.66 7.24
N ILE A 142 11.33 24.94 7.36
CA ILE A 142 10.54 25.93 8.08
C ILE A 142 9.88 26.83 7.04
N ASP A 143 8.55 26.86 7.05
CA ASP A 143 7.72 27.69 6.16
C ASP A 143 7.80 29.16 6.55
N ASP A 144 7.70 29.44 7.86
CA ASP A 144 7.75 30.80 8.39
C ASP A 144 8.58 30.86 9.68
N GLY A 145 9.37 31.93 9.84
CA GLY A 145 10.20 32.17 11.01
C GLY A 145 11.49 31.36 11.03
N ARG A 146 11.80 30.71 12.16
CA ARG A 146 13.03 29.94 12.34
C ARG A 146 12.85 28.77 13.31
N PHE A 147 13.79 27.82 13.25
CA PHE A 147 13.97 26.84 14.31
C PHE A 147 14.69 27.45 15.52
N PHE A 148 14.71 26.74 16.65
CA PHE A 148 15.40 27.21 17.85
C PHE A 148 16.92 27.04 17.73
N THR A 149 17.66 28.00 18.29
CA THR A 149 19.13 28.01 18.32
C THR A 149 19.67 27.02 19.35
N THR A 150 20.95 26.64 19.24
CA THR A 150 21.63 25.79 20.23
C THR A 150 21.52 26.34 21.66
N ARG A 151 21.62 27.67 21.84
CA ARG A 151 21.47 28.31 23.16
C ARG A 151 20.05 28.16 23.74
N GLU A 152 19.03 28.28 22.89
CA GLU A 152 17.63 28.10 23.30
C GLU A 152 17.30 26.63 23.59
N SER A 153 17.88 25.73 22.80
CA SER A 153 17.83 24.26 22.94
C SER A 153 18.39 23.82 24.30
N GLU A 154 19.65 24.17 24.57
CA GLU A 154 20.37 23.80 25.79
C GLU A 154 19.82 24.53 27.03
N GLY A 155 19.45 25.80 26.88
CA GLY A 155 18.86 26.60 27.96
C GLY A 155 17.44 26.17 28.34
N GLY A 156 16.75 25.40 27.49
CA GLY A 156 15.36 25.01 27.70
C GLY A 156 14.41 26.20 27.69
N TYR A 157 14.60 27.12 26.74
CA TYR A 157 13.81 28.35 26.65
C TYR A 157 12.35 28.02 26.30
N PRO A 158 11.36 28.81 26.79
CA PRO A 158 9.94 28.58 26.52
C PRO A 158 9.57 29.07 25.10
N VAL A 159 10.21 28.50 24.09
CA VAL A 159 9.96 28.74 22.66
C VAL A 159 9.42 27.47 22.00
N CYS A 160 8.63 27.62 20.95
CA CYS A 160 8.07 26.50 20.21
C CYS A 160 8.04 26.76 18.70
N VAL A 161 8.09 25.66 17.95
CA VAL A 161 7.83 25.62 16.51
C VAL A 161 6.56 24.79 16.31
N ILE A 162 5.61 25.29 15.52
CA ILE A 162 4.29 24.66 15.35
C ILE A 162 4.16 24.01 13.98
N GLY A 163 3.36 22.95 13.87
CA GLY A 163 2.97 22.38 12.57
C GLY A 163 1.82 23.15 11.92
N MET A 164 1.56 22.83 10.65
CA MET A 164 0.61 23.58 9.82
C MET A 164 -0.84 23.50 10.33
N ASP A 165 -1.26 22.37 10.89
CA ASP A 165 -2.62 22.22 11.45
C ASP A 165 -2.84 23.12 12.66
N VAL A 166 -1.83 23.26 13.52
CA VAL A 166 -1.87 24.17 14.68
C VAL A 166 -1.89 25.63 14.23
N LYS A 167 -1.11 25.98 13.18
CA LYS A 167 -1.16 27.32 12.56
C LYS A 167 -2.56 27.62 12.03
N ASN A 168 -3.13 26.71 11.24
CA ASN A 168 -4.45 26.91 10.64
C ASN A 168 -5.52 27.03 11.72
N ALA A 169 -5.51 26.16 12.74
CA ALA A 169 -6.55 26.18 13.76
C ALA A 169 -6.50 27.39 14.72
N PHE A 170 -5.32 27.96 15.00
CA PHE A 170 -5.20 29.09 15.94
C PHE A 170 -4.92 30.45 15.29
N PHE A 171 -4.43 30.47 14.05
CA PHE A 171 -3.84 31.66 13.44
C PHE A 171 -4.22 31.85 11.96
N GLU A 172 -5.41 31.40 11.51
CA GLU A 172 -5.87 31.43 10.10
C GLU A 172 -5.40 32.66 9.29
N ASN A 173 -5.59 33.87 9.82
CA ASN A 173 -5.23 35.13 9.15
C ASN A 173 -4.25 36.01 9.96
N VAL A 174 -3.60 35.44 10.98
CA VAL A 174 -2.72 36.20 11.88
C VAL A 174 -1.32 35.60 11.83
N ASN A 175 -0.28 36.44 11.76
CA ASN A 175 1.09 35.94 11.85
C ASN A 175 1.30 35.24 13.22
N PRO A 176 1.62 33.94 13.25
CA PRO A 176 1.80 33.20 14.49
C PRO A 176 3.11 33.57 15.20
N ILE A 177 4.11 34.09 14.48
CA ILE A 177 5.44 34.39 15.03
C ILE A 177 5.35 35.46 16.10
N GLY A 178 6.00 35.18 17.22
CA GLY A 178 6.04 36.06 18.39
C GLY A 178 4.81 35.99 19.28
N LYS A 179 3.77 35.26 18.87
CA LYS A 179 2.59 34.99 19.70
C LYS A 179 2.87 33.90 20.73
N TYR A 180 1.98 33.80 21.70
CA TYR A 180 2.12 32.90 22.83
C TYR A 180 1.01 31.86 22.82
N ILE A 181 1.37 30.58 22.82
CA ILE A 181 0.44 29.45 22.94
C ILE A 181 0.63 28.81 24.32
N LYS A 182 -0.47 28.39 24.94
CA LYS A 182 -0.43 27.69 26.21
C LYS A 182 -0.50 26.19 25.98
N VAL A 183 0.45 25.48 26.57
CA VAL A 183 0.62 24.03 26.53
C VAL A 183 0.41 23.52 27.96
N GLY A 184 -0.77 22.97 28.25
CA GLY A 184 -1.17 22.68 29.64
C GLY A 184 -1.19 23.96 30.50
N THR A 185 -0.30 24.05 31.49
CA THR A 185 -0.18 25.22 32.38
C THR A 185 0.90 26.22 31.96
N HIS A 186 1.66 25.94 30.89
CA HIS A 186 2.85 26.70 30.52
C HIS A 186 2.71 27.41 29.18
N THR A 187 3.24 28.62 29.09
CA THR A 187 3.18 29.44 27.88
C THR A 187 4.47 29.34 27.09
N PHE A 188 4.36 29.21 25.77
CA PHE A 188 5.46 29.14 24.82
C PHE A 188 5.33 30.20 23.75
N LYS A 189 6.45 30.85 23.40
CA LYS A 189 6.52 31.80 22.30
C LYS A 189 6.72 31.05 20.99
N VAL A 190 5.85 31.27 20.02
CA VAL A 190 5.99 30.71 18.67
C VAL A 190 7.12 31.44 17.95
N ILE A 191 8.10 30.70 17.45
CA ILE A 191 9.25 31.25 16.71
C ILE A 191 9.34 30.77 15.26
N GLY A 192 8.58 29.74 14.90
CA GLY A 192 8.50 29.26 13.53
C GLY A 192 7.37 28.27 13.29
N VAL A 193 7.15 27.99 12.01
CA VAL A 193 6.13 27.07 11.49
C VAL A 193 6.82 26.07 10.57
N VAL A 194 6.56 24.78 10.78
CA VAL A 194 7.10 23.71 9.92
C VAL A 194 6.33 23.67 8.60
N GLU A 195 7.04 23.39 7.49
CA GLU A 195 6.42 23.10 6.19
C GLU A 195 5.42 21.93 6.32
N LYS A 196 4.34 21.97 5.54
CA LYS A 196 3.28 20.96 5.59
C LYS A 196 3.86 19.58 5.22
N GLN A 197 3.82 18.64 6.16
CA GLN A 197 4.26 17.26 5.95
C GLN A 197 3.10 16.32 5.58
N GLY A 198 1.86 16.73 5.84
CA GLY A 198 0.67 15.95 5.54
C GLY A 198 0.38 14.89 6.60
N SER A 199 -0.30 13.82 6.19
CA SER A 199 -0.79 12.76 7.07
C SER A 199 -0.19 11.41 6.70
N LEU A 200 0.26 10.66 7.71
CA LEU A 200 0.66 9.27 7.56
C LEU A 200 -0.60 8.40 7.32
N LEU A 201 -0.64 7.74 6.16
CA LEU A 201 -1.74 6.89 5.67
C LEU A 201 -3.13 7.56 5.68
N GLY A 202 -3.19 8.90 5.63
CA GLY A 202 -4.45 9.64 5.75
C GLY A 202 -5.09 9.64 7.15
N LEU A 203 -4.47 8.96 8.13
CA LEU A 203 -5.05 8.72 9.46
C LEU A 203 -4.35 9.50 10.58
N PHE A 204 -3.04 9.70 10.48
CA PHE A 204 -2.26 10.39 11.51
C PHE A 204 -1.61 11.64 10.94
N SER A 205 -2.11 12.83 11.31
CA SER A 205 -1.50 14.09 10.87
C SER A 205 -0.10 14.26 11.47
N LEU A 206 0.89 14.49 10.61
CA LEU A 206 2.24 14.90 11.02
C LEU A 206 2.31 16.40 11.29
N ASP A 207 1.26 17.14 10.92
CA ASP A 207 1.15 18.59 11.06
C ASP A 207 0.47 19.01 12.38
N ASN A 208 -0.25 18.10 13.06
CA ASN A 208 -0.84 18.34 14.38
C ASN A 208 0.18 18.17 15.53
N ARG A 209 1.24 18.98 15.50
CA ARG A 209 2.35 18.89 16.46
C ARG A 209 2.91 20.25 16.88
N ILE A 210 3.58 20.24 18.02
CA ILE A 210 4.37 21.36 18.55
C ILE A 210 5.74 20.86 19.00
N ILE A 211 6.79 21.52 18.55
CA ILE A 211 8.18 21.15 18.83
C ILE A 211 8.76 22.15 19.83
N ILE A 212 9.32 21.63 20.94
CA ILE A 212 9.90 22.42 22.02
C ILE A 212 11.29 21.89 22.40
N PRO A 213 12.15 22.71 23.03
CA PRO A 213 13.43 22.24 23.56
C PRO A 213 13.28 21.07 24.55
N ILE A 214 14.07 20.02 24.40
CA ILE A 214 13.99 18.80 25.22
C ILE A 214 14.22 19.09 26.70
N GLN A 215 15.11 20.03 27.03
CA GLN A 215 15.36 20.45 28.41
C GLN A 215 14.12 21.08 29.05
N ARG A 216 13.30 21.77 28.26
CA ARG A 216 12.01 22.29 28.71
C ARG A 216 10.99 21.16 28.83
N PHE A 217 10.92 20.27 27.84
CA PHE A 217 10.01 19.12 27.87
C PHE A 217 10.20 18.27 29.13
N VAL A 218 11.44 17.89 29.45
CA VAL A 218 11.77 17.07 30.62
C VAL A 218 11.40 17.76 31.93
N LYS A 219 11.61 19.09 32.03
CA LYS A 219 11.19 19.87 33.20
C LYS A 219 9.67 19.88 33.39
N LEU A 220 8.90 19.88 32.29
CA LEU A 220 7.45 19.96 32.34
C LEU A 220 6.77 18.61 32.55
N PHE A 221 7.31 17.54 31.95
CA PHE A 221 6.66 16.24 31.90
C PHE A 221 7.44 15.10 32.59
N GLY A 222 8.62 15.40 33.13
CA GLY A 222 9.47 14.46 33.86
C GLY A 222 10.36 13.58 32.96
N THR A 223 11.18 12.76 33.63
CA THR A 223 12.18 11.87 33.00
C THR A 223 11.75 10.40 32.90
N ARG A 224 10.59 10.03 33.47
CA ARG A 224 10.12 8.63 33.60
C ARG A 224 9.57 8.04 32.28
N ARG A 225 10.06 8.50 31.14
CA ARG A 225 9.64 7.97 29.83
C ARG A 225 10.89 7.74 28.99
N SER A 226 10.92 6.64 28.26
CA SER A 226 11.98 6.38 27.29
C SER A 226 12.01 7.48 26.23
N ILE A 227 13.21 7.97 25.91
CA ILE A 227 13.42 8.81 24.74
C ILE A 227 13.63 7.94 23.50
N SER A 228 13.41 8.51 22.31
CA SER A 228 13.85 7.97 21.02
C SER A 228 15.08 8.76 20.59
N ILE A 229 16.17 8.08 20.25
CA ILE A 229 17.37 8.73 19.72
C ILE A 229 17.34 8.53 18.22
N ASN A 230 17.33 9.61 17.46
CA ASN A 230 17.28 9.55 16.00
C ASN A 230 18.65 9.94 15.46
N VAL A 231 19.20 9.10 14.60
CA VAL A 231 20.55 9.22 14.06
C VAL A 231 20.45 9.28 12.56
N LYS A 232 20.92 10.38 11.96
CA LYS A 232 21.05 10.49 10.52
C LYS A 232 22.40 9.93 10.09
N ALA A 233 22.40 8.93 9.21
CA ALA A 233 23.62 8.41 8.60
C ALA A 233 24.28 9.49 7.72
N ALA A 234 25.62 9.53 7.67
CA ALA A 234 26.33 10.48 6.83
C ALA A 234 26.22 10.15 5.33
N ASP A 235 26.15 8.87 4.99
CA ASP A 235 25.88 8.36 3.65
C ASP A 235 24.84 7.24 3.75
N ILE A 236 23.84 7.28 2.87
CA ILE A 236 22.79 6.25 2.79
C ILE A 236 23.37 4.89 2.43
N ASN A 237 24.47 4.85 1.66
CA ASN A 237 25.13 3.59 1.28
C ASN A 237 25.80 2.90 2.48
N ASN A 238 26.11 3.66 3.54
CA ASN A 238 26.78 3.15 4.74
C ASN A 238 25.81 3.04 5.93
N ILE A 239 24.50 3.06 5.69
CA ILE A 239 23.51 3.03 6.77
C ILE A 239 23.62 1.76 7.65
N GLU A 240 23.98 0.61 7.05
CA GLU A 240 24.18 -0.63 7.80
C GLU A 240 25.45 -0.57 8.65
N GLU A 241 26.53 0.07 8.16
CA GLU A 241 27.73 0.34 8.96
C GLU A 241 27.41 1.25 10.14
N THR A 242 26.65 2.33 9.92
CA THR A 242 26.17 3.21 10.99
C THR A 242 25.31 2.45 11.99
N LYS A 243 24.44 1.56 11.52
CA LYS A 243 23.60 0.73 12.39
C LYS A 243 24.43 -0.22 13.26
N GLU A 244 25.45 -0.86 12.71
CA GLU A 244 26.38 -1.71 13.46
C GLU A 244 27.20 -0.92 14.49
N GLU A 245 27.70 0.27 14.11
CA GLU A 245 28.43 1.18 14.99
C GLU A 245 27.54 1.61 16.16
N ILE A 246 26.35 2.13 15.86
CA ILE A 246 25.39 2.60 16.86
C ILE A 246 24.94 1.45 17.76
N THR A 247 24.70 0.26 17.21
CA THR A 247 24.41 -0.95 17.99
C THR A 247 25.53 -1.22 18.99
N SER A 248 26.78 -1.20 18.52
CA SER A 248 27.95 -1.48 19.35
C SER A 248 28.14 -0.45 20.46
N ILE A 249 27.99 0.84 20.15
CA ILE A 249 28.10 1.93 21.13
C ILE A 249 26.95 1.85 22.14
N MET A 250 25.73 1.59 21.69
CA MET A 250 24.56 1.50 22.56
C MET A 250 24.65 0.29 23.50
N ARG A 251 25.15 -0.86 23.01
CA ARG A 251 25.44 -2.04 23.86
C ARG A 251 26.46 -1.71 24.95
N LYS A 252 27.51 -0.93 24.63
CA LYS A 252 28.48 -0.43 25.62
C LYS A 252 27.83 0.52 26.62
N ALA A 253 27.02 1.48 26.15
CA ALA A 253 26.29 2.42 27.01
C ALA A 253 25.36 1.70 28.00
N ARG A 254 24.70 0.63 27.54
CA ARG A 254 23.82 -0.25 28.32
C ARG A 254 24.56 -1.28 29.18
N LYS A 255 25.89 -1.41 29.01
CA LYS A 255 26.74 -2.43 29.66
C LYS A 255 26.28 -3.87 29.39
N LEU A 256 25.82 -4.14 28.16
CA LEU A 256 25.39 -5.48 27.76
C LEU A 256 26.60 -6.39 27.51
N LYS A 257 26.58 -7.60 28.07
CA LYS A 257 27.65 -8.59 27.89
C LYS A 257 27.64 -9.19 26.47
N PRO A 258 28.76 -9.73 25.97
CA PRO A 258 28.76 -10.54 24.75
C PRO A 258 27.75 -11.70 24.85
N GLY A 259 27.02 -11.99 23.77
CA GLY A 259 25.98 -13.02 23.73
C GLY A 259 24.63 -12.63 24.34
N MET A 260 24.53 -11.51 25.08
CA MET A 260 23.22 -10.99 25.50
C MET A 260 22.48 -10.34 24.32
N ARG A 261 21.17 -10.59 24.20
CA ARG A 261 20.30 -9.88 23.25
C ARG A 261 20.21 -8.39 23.59
N ASN A 262 19.91 -7.58 22.58
CA ASN A 262 19.70 -6.13 22.76
C ASN A 262 18.43 -5.86 23.58
N ASP A 263 18.49 -4.90 24.49
CA ASP A 263 17.33 -4.39 25.26
C ASP A 263 16.75 -3.10 24.66
N PHE A 264 17.09 -2.81 23.40
CA PHE A 264 16.64 -1.69 22.59
C PHE A 264 16.42 -2.16 21.14
N GLY A 265 15.55 -1.47 20.42
CA GLY A 265 15.35 -1.65 18.98
C GLY A 265 16.05 -0.55 18.20
N ILE A 266 16.61 -0.90 17.05
CA ILE A 266 16.98 0.09 16.02
C ILE A 266 15.97 -0.07 14.90
N ASN A 267 15.12 0.93 14.77
CA ASN A 267 14.08 0.95 13.74
C ASN A 267 14.54 1.79 12.56
N GLN A 268 14.07 1.41 11.39
CA GLN A 268 14.34 2.09 10.13
C GLN A 268 13.15 1.93 9.21
N GLN A 269 13.10 2.75 8.18
CA GLN A 269 12.04 2.75 7.19
C GLN A 269 11.84 1.36 6.55
N GLU A 270 12.91 0.60 6.34
CA GLU A 270 12.83 -0.76 5.77
C GLU A 270 11.95 -1.71 6.58
N ALA A 271 11.80 -1.53 7.89
CA ALA A 271 10.93 -2.37 8.70
C ALA A 271 9.45 -2.22 8.29
N PHE A 272 9.05 -1.01 7.87
CA PHE A 272 7.74 -0.79 7.26
C PHE A 272 7.66 -1.46 5.90
N GLN A 273 8.70 -1.34 5.05
CA GLN A 273 8.73 -1.98 3.73
C GLN A 273 8.58 -3.51 3.84
N GLN A 274 9.33 -4.15 4.74
CA GLN A 274 9.25 -5.60 4.93
C GLN A 274 7.86 -6.05 5.40
N THR A 275 7.25 -5.29 6.32
CA THR A 275 5.90 -5.58 6.81
C THR A 275 4.86 -5.35 5.70
N TYR A 276 5.04 -4.29 4.91
CA TYR A 276 4.22 -3.96 3.76
C TYR A 276 4.26 -5.05 2.69
N ASP A 277 5.46 -5.52 2.35
CA ASP A 277 5.66 -6.59 1.37
C ASP A 277 5.00 -7.89 1.82
N GLN A 278 5.10 -8.23 3.12
CA GLN A 278 4.44 -9.40 3.70
C GLN A 278 2.91 -9.30 3.61
N LEU A 279 2.33 -8.14 3.97
CA LEU A 279 0.89 -7.92 3.89
C LEU A 279 0.39 -7.94 2.44
N THR A 280 1.11 -7.25 1.55
CA THR A 280 0.79 -7.20 0.12
C THR A 280 0.91 -8.57 -0.52
N PHE A 281 1.91 -9.38 -0.14
CA PHE A 281 2.04 -10.76 -0.58
C PHE A 281 0.83 -11.60 -0.15
N LEU A 282 0.40 -11.49 1.11
CA LEU A 282 -0.78 -12.20 1.61
C LEU A 282 -2.05 -11.81 0.84
N ILE A 283 -2.28 -10.51 0.63
CA ILE A 283 -3.43 -10.00 -0.14
C ILE A 283 -3.38 -10.53 -1.58
N LYS A 284 -2.22 -10.48 -2.23
CA LYS A 284 -2.02 -11.04 -3.59
C LYS A 284 -2.30 -12.55 -3.62
N ALA A 285 -1.84 -13.30 -2.63
CA ALA A 285 -2.04 -14.75 -2.57
C ALA A 285 -3.54 -15.11 -2.42
N ILE A 286 -4.24 -14.47 -1.48
CA ILE A 286 -5.69 -14.65 -1.29
C ILE A 286 -6.43 -14.25 -2.56
N GLY A 287 -6.06 -13.12 -3.14
CA GLY A 287 -6.68 -12.64 -4.36
C GLY A 287 -6.49 -13.56 -5.56
N LEU A 288 -5.29 -14.13 -5.70
CA LEU A 288 -5.00 -15.13 -6.73
C LEU A 288 -5.87 -16.39 -6.55
N ILE A 289 -6.06 -16.86 -5.32
CA ILE A 289 -6.91 -18.03 -5.03
C ILE A 289 -8.38 -17.75 -5.41
N ILE A 290 -8.95 -16.63 -4.95
CA ILE A 290 -10.35 -16.25 -5.22
C ILE A 290 -10.59 -16.08 -6.72
N THR A 291 -9.65 -15.40 -7.38
CA THR A 291 -9.65 -15.21 -8.83
C THR A 291 -9.61 -16.54 -9.56
N SER A 292 -8.64 -17.39 -9.21
CA SER A 292 -8.41 -18.66 -9.91
C SER A 292 -9.63 -19.56 -9.76
N LEU A 293 -10.23 -19.63 -8.57
CA LEU A 293 -11.46 -20.37 -8.35
C LEU A 293 -12.62 -19.85 -9.21
N SER A 294 -12.81 -18.53 -9.25
CA SER A 294 -13.87 -17.89 -10.06
C SER A 294 -13.69 -18.15 -11.55
N LEU A 295 -12.46 -18.03 -12.04
CA LEU A 295 -12.11 -18.29 -13.44
C LEU A 295 -12.25 -19.77 -13.80
N ILE A 296 -11.90 -20.71 -12.91
CA ILE A 296 -12.11 -22.15 -13.12
C ILE A 296 -13.61 -22.45 -13.23
N VAL A 297 -14.43 -21.96 -12.30
CA VAL A 297 -15.89 -22.17 -12.35
C VAL A 297 -16.49 -21.60 -13.63
N GLY A 298 -16.08 -20.38 -14.02
CA GLY A 298 -16.47 -19.78 -15.29
C GLY A 298 -16.01 -20.59 -16.51
N SER A 299 -14.78 -21.13 -16.47
CA SER A 299 -14.20 -21.92 -17.56
C SER A 299 -14.92 -23.25 -17.76
N VAL A 300 -15.31 -23.94 -16.68
CA VAL A 300 -16.13 -25.16 -16.76
C VAL A 300 -17.50 -24.83 -17.37
N GLY A 301 -18.08 -23.69 -17.00
CA GLY A 301 -19.31 -23.17 -17.59
C GLY A 301 -19.18 -22.96 -19.11
N ILE A 302 -18.13 -22.27 -19.56
CA ILE A 302 -17.85 -22.08 -20.99
C ILE A 302 -17.61 -23.42 -21.69
N ALA A 303 -16.81 -24.31 -21.11
CA ALA A 303 -16.53 -25.62 -21.71
C ALA A 303 -17.83 -26.41 -21.95
N ASN A 304 -18.75 -26.39 -20.98
CA ASN A 304 -20.06 -27.04 -21.10
C ASN A 304 -20.92 -26.42 -22.21
N ILE A 305 -20.94 -25.09 -22.33
CA ILE A 305 -21.64 -24.41 -23.43
C ILE A 305 -21.03 -24.81 -24.77
N MET A 306 -19.70 -24.84 -24.86
CA MET A 306 -19.00 -25.20 -26.09
C MET A 306 -19.23 -26.67 -26.48
N PHE A 307 -19.29 -27.60 -25.52
CA PHE A 307 -19.66 -28.99 -25.81
C PHE A 307 -21.06 -29.12 -26.39
N VAL A 308 -22.03 -28.38 -25.85
CA VAL A 308 -23.40 -28.38 -26.37
C VAL A 308 -23.43 -27.75 -27.77
N SER A 309 -22.76 -26.60 -27.96
CA SER A 309 -22.67 -25.91 -29.25
C SER A 309 -22.04 -26.81 -30.34
N VAL A 310 -20.98 -27.54 -30.00
CA VAL A 310 -20.35 -28.50 -30.93
C VAL A 310 -21.31 -29.63 -31.28
N LYS A 311 -22.05 -30.17 -30.29
CA LYS A 311 -23.03 -31.24 -30.53
C LYS A 311 -24.18 -30.78 -31.42
N GLU A 312 -24.76 -29.61 -31.16
CA GLU A 312 -25.84 -29.02 -31.97
C GLU A 312 -25.39 -28.74 -33.41
N ARG A 313 -24.11 -28.39 -33.62
CA ARG A 313 -23.54 -28.12 -34.96
C ARG A 313 -22.81 -29.31 -35.58
N THR A 314 -22.99 -30.53 -35.06
CA THR A 314 -22.27 -31.73 -35.57
C THR A 314 -22.45 -31.93 -37.07
N LYS A 315 -23.69 -31.85 -37.57
CA LYS A 315 -24.02 -32.03 -38.99
C LYS A 315 -23.39 -30.95 -39.87
N GLU A 316 -23.38 -29.70 -39.40
CA GLU A 316 -22.76 -28.58 -40.09
C GLU A 316 -21.23 -28.74 -40.20
N ILE A 317 -20.57 -29.17 -39.11
CA ILE A 317 -19.14 -29.49 -39.09
C ILE A 317 -18.82 -30.62 -40.08
N GLY A 318 -19.67 -31.64 -40.13
CA GLY A 318 -19.56 -32.76 -41.07
C GLY A 318 -19.58 -32.31 -42.53
N ILE A 319 -20.53 -31.46 -42.89
CA ILE A 319 -20.64 -30.87 -44.25
C ILE A 319 -19.39 -30.05 -44.59
N ARG A 320 -18.94 -29.17 -43.69
CA ARG A 320 -17.75 -28.34 -43.91
C ARG A 320 -16.50 -29.18 -44.16
N LYS A 321 -16.33 -30.27 -43.40
CA LYS A 321 -15.22 -31.22 -43.58
C LYS A 321 -15.33 -32.03 -44.87
N ALA A 322 -16.53 -32.46 -45.25
CA ALA A 322 -16.76 -33.18 -46.50
C ALA A 322 -16.40 -32.34 -47.74
N ILE A 323 -16.54 -31.01 -47.64
CA ILE A 323 -16.17 -30.04 -48.69
C ILE A 323 -14.67 -29.64 -48.60
N GLY A 324 -13.92 -30.17 -47.62
CA GLY A 324 -12.46 -30.03 -47.53
C GLY A 324 -11.93 -29.09 -46.44
N ALA A 325 -12.76 -28.66 -45.48
CA ALA A 325 -12.27 -27.85 -44.36
C ALA A 325 -11.23 -28.60 -43.51
N ARG A 326 -10.07 -27.97 -43.26
CA ARG A 326 -9.01 -28.53 -42.42
C ARG A 326 -9.44 -28.55 -40.95
N ARG A 327 -8.99 -29.58 -40.19
CA ARG A 327 -9.26 -29.69 -38.73
C ARG A 327 -8.87 -28.42 -37.96
N LYS A 328 -7.76 -27.78 -38.34
CA LYS A 328 -7.29 -26.52 -37.75
C LYS A 328 -8.29 -25.37 -37.92
N THR A 329 -8.99 -25.29 -39.06
CA THR A 329 -9.98 -24.23 -39.32
C THR A 329 -11.19 -24.36 -38.39
N ILE A 330 -11.71 -25.59 -38.22
CA ILE A 330 -12.81 -25.87 -37.29
C ILE A 330 -12.37 -25.59 -35.84
N LEU A 331 -11.15 -26.00 -35.47
CA LEU A 331 -10.57 -25.74 -34.15
C LEU A 331 -10.50 -24.23 -33.86
N PHE A 332 -9.92 -23.44 -34.77
CA PHE A 332 -9.78 -21.99 -34.61
C PHE A 332 -11.13 -21.28 -34.52
N GLN A 333 -12.13 -21.70 -35.29
CA GLN A 333 -13.48 -21.13 -35.22
C GLN A 333 -14.06 -21.25 -33.80
N PHE A 334 -14.04 -22.45 -33.22
CA PHE A 334 -14.58 -22.67 -31.87
C PHE A 334 -13.73 -22.02 -30.78
N LEU A 335 -12.40 -21.97 -30.93
CA LEU A 335 -11.52 -21.23 -30.01
C LEU A 335 -11.80 -19.72 -30.02
N ILE A 336 -12.02 -19.13 -31.20
CA ILE A 336 -12.40 -17.73 -31.32
C ILE A 336 -13.77 -17.50 -30.69
N GLU A 337 -14.75 -18.39 -30.92
CA GLU A 337 -16.08 -18.31 -30.33
C GLU A 337 -16.01 -18.33 -28.78
N SER A 338 -15.25 -19.26 -28.19
CA SER A 338 -15.09 -19.33 -26.73
C SER A 338 -14.32 -18.14 -26.16
N SER A 339 -13.28 -17.67 -26.84
CA SER A 339 -12.53 -16.48 -26.44
C SER A 339 -13.37 -15.20 -26.53
N LEU A 340 -14.23 -15.06 -27.53
CA LEU A 340 -15.13 -13.90 -27.64
C LEU A 340 -16.16 -13.88 -26.52
N ILE A 341 -16.73 -15.03 -26.16
CA ILE A 341 -17.66 -15.13 -25.03
C ILE A 341 -16.97 -14.73 -23.72
N CYS A 342 -15.74 -15.23 -23.50
CA CYS A 342 -14.97 -14.88 -22.30
C CYS A 342 -14.56 -13.40 -22.30
N LEU A 343 -14.16 -12.86 -23.45
CA LEU A 343 -13.84 -11.45 -23.62
C LEU A 343 -15.03 -10.56 -23.29
N LEU A 344 -16.24 -10.89 -23.75
CA LEU A 344 -17.46 -10.15 -23.43
C LEU A 344 -17.74 -10.19 -21.92
N GLY A 345 -17.61 -11.36 -21.29
CA GLY A 345 -17.71 -11.46 -19.82
C GLY A 345 -16.67 -10.62 -19.09
N GLY A 346 -15.43 -10.60 -19.59
CA GLY A 346 -14.35 -9.78 -19.05
C GLY A 346 -14.59 -8.28 -19.20
N LEU A 347 -15.06 -7.84 -20.36
CA LEU A 347 -15.44 -6.44 -20.60
C LEU A 347 -16.59 -6.00 -19.69
N ILE A 348 -17.58 -6.87 -19.47
CA ILE A 348 -18.65 -6.60 -18.50
C ILE A 348 -18.08 -6.50 -17.08
N GLY A 349 -17.18 -7.42 -16.70
CA GLY A 349 -16.51 -7.37 -15.41
C GLY A 349 -15.71 -6.08 -15.20
N LEU A 350 -14.96 -5.64 -16.22
CA LEU A 350 -14.23 -4.38 -16.20
C LEU A 350 -15.18 -3.16 -16.12
N ALA A 351 -16.29 -3.20 -16.86
CA ALA A 351 -17.30 -2.15 -16.83
C ALA A 351 -17.99 -2.04 -15.46
N ILE A 352 -18.07 -3.13 -14.69
CA ILE A 352 -18.55 -3.15 -13.31
C ILE A 352 -17.45 -2.72 -12.33
N ALA A 353 -16.21 -3.16 -12.54
CA ALA A 353 -15.08 -2.82 -11.67
C ALA A 353 -14.77 -1.32 -11.67
N PHE A 354 -14.88 -0.65 -12.82
CA PHE A 354 -14.59 0.78 -12.96
C PHE A 354 -15.41 1.69 -12.04
N PRO A 355 -16.76 1.68 -12.05
CA PRO A 355 -17.55 2.50 -11.13
C PRO A 355 -17.31 2.14 -9.67
N ILE A 356 -17.08 0.86 -9.35
CA ILE A 356 -16.73 0.44 -7.99
C ILE A 356 -15.39 1.06 -7.56
N SER A 357 -14.38 1.09 -8.45
CA SER A 357 -13.10 1.75 -8.14
C SER A 357 -13.26 3.25 -7.89
N LEU A 358 -14.13 3.95 -8.62
CA LEU A 358 -14.39 5.37 -8.38
C LEU A 358 -15.05 5.62 -7.03
N VAL A 359 -15.94 4.72 -6.59
CA VAL A 359 -16.54 4.79 -5.26
C VAL A 359 -15.49 4.54 -4.16
N ILE A 360 -14.57 3.60 -4.37
CA ILE A 360 -13.46 3.33 -3.45
C ILE A 360 -12.50 4.53 -3.37
N ASP A 361 -12.18 5.13 -4.52
CA ASP A 361 -11.37 6.35 -4.63
C ASP A 361 -11.94 7.50 -3.79
N ALA A 362 -13.25 7.73 -3.89
CA ALA A 362 -13.93 8.81 -3.19
C ALA A 362 -14.09 8.58 -1.68
N LEU A 363 -14.26 7.32 -1.23
CA LEU A 363 -14.67 7.02 0.14
C LEU A 363 -13.56 6.46 1.04
N VAL A 364 -12.54 5.82 0.46
CA VAL A 364 -11.62 4.99 1.25
C VAL A 364 -10.15 5.37 1.05
N LEU A 365 -9.66 5.31 -0.18
CA LEU A 365 -8.25 5.54 -0.47
C LEU A 365 -8.07 5.97 -1.93
N PRO A 366 -7.10 6.86 -2.24
CA PRO A 366 -6.85 7.31 -3.59
C PRO A 366 -6.47 6.11 -4.47
N THR A 367 -7.41 5.65 -5.30
CA THR A 367 -7.23 4.53 -6.21
C THR A 367 -7.30 5.02 -7.64
N VAL A 368 -6.33 4.60 -8.44
CA VAL A 368 -6.39 4.78 -9.88
C VAL A 368 -6.40 3.38 -10.46
N MET A 369 -7.28 3.12 -11.43
CA MET A 369 -7.24 1.89 -12.22
C MET A 369 -6.32 2.14 -13.43
N PRO A 370 -5.00 1.81 -13.35
CA PRO A 370 -4.10 2.02 -14.45
C PRO A 370 -4.45 1.12 -15.65
N LEU A 371 -4.13 1.64 -16.84
CA LEU A 371 -4.40 0.97 -18.13
C LEU A 371 -3.87 -0.47 -18.18
N TRP A 372 -2.73 -0.75 -17.54
CA TRP A 372 -2.14 -2.07 -17.54
C TRP A 372 -3.00 -3.13 -16.84
N ILE A 373 -3.80 -2.76 -15.82
CA ILE A 373 -4.75 -3.69 -15.16
C ILE A 373 -5.90 -4.04 -16.10
N VAL A 374 -6.37 -3.07 -16.89
CA VAL A 374 -7.41 -3.30 -17.92
C VAL A 374 -6.89 -4.26 -18.98
N ILE A 375 -5.67 -4.01 -19.47
CA ILE A 375 -5.00 -4.88 -20.45
C ILE A 375 -4.81 -6.29 -19.86
N LEU A 376 -4.41 -6.40 -18.60
CA LEU A 376 -4.27 -7.68 -17.90
C LEU A 376 -5.61 -8.41 -17.81
N GLY A 377 -6.69 -7.72 -17.45
CA GLY A 377 -8.04 -8.30 -17.40
C GLY A 377 -8.48 -8.85 -18.76
N ILE A 378 -8.30 -8.07 -19.83
CA ILE A 378 -8.59 -8.51 -21.21
C ILE A 378 -7.75 -9.72 -21.59
N PHE A 379 -6.45 -9.69 -21.29
CA PHE A 379 -5.53 -10.79 -21.58
C PHE A 379 -5.94 -12.08 -20.85
N ILE A 380 -6.27 -11.98 -19.55
CA ILE A 380 -6.77 -13.10 -18.74
C ILE A 380 -8.06 -13.65 -19.34
N SER A 381 -9.01 -12.79 -19.74
CA SER A 381 -10.26 -13.25 -20.36
C SER A 381 -10.00 -14.04 -21.66
N VAL A 382 -9.16 -13.54 -22.55
CA VAL A 382 -8.83 -14.26 -23.80
C VAL A 382 -8.15 -15.59 -23.51
N MET A 383 -7.16 -15.60 -22.61
CA MET A 383 -6.43 -16.81 -22.22
C MET A 383 -7.35 -17.89 -21.64
N PHE A 384 -8.22 -17.53 -20.69
CA PHE A 384 -9.16 -18.48 -20.10
C PHE A 384 -10.22 -18.94 -21.09
N GLY A 385 -10.64 -18.09 -22.04
CA GLY A 385 -11.52 -18.49 -23.14
C GLY A 385 -10.88 -19.51 -24.08
N LEU A 386 -9.58 -19.39 -24.34
CA LEU A 386 -8.82 -20.39 -25.11
C LEU A 386 -8.70 -21.71 -24.35
N LEU A 387 -8.35 -21.66 -23.06
CA LEU A 387 -8.21 -22.86 -22.21
C LEU A 387 -9.54 -23.61 -22.06
N ALA A 388 -10.63 -22.89 -21.79
CA ALA A 388 -11.96 -23.48 -21.64
C ALA A 388 -12.49 -24.07 -22.95
N GLY A 389 -12.25 -23.40 -24.08
CA GLY A 389 -12.72 -23.83 -25.40
C GLY A 389 -11.88 -24.93 -26.04
N PHE A 390 -10.64 -25.12 -25.61
CA PHE A 390 -9.69 -26.02 -26.28
C PHE A 390 -10.17 -27.45 -26.41
N PHE A 391 -10.63 -28.06 -25.32
CA PHE A 391 -11.03 -29.46 -25.33
C PHE A 391 -12.32 -29.72 -26.14
N PRO A 392 -13.41 -28.93 -26.00
CA PRO A 392 -14.58 -29.04 -26.86
C PRO A 392 -14.26 -28.79 -28.34
N ALA A 393 -13.48 -27.74 -28.64
CA ALA A 393 -13.10 -27.39 -30.01
C ALA A 393 -12.27 -28.50 -30.66
N TYR A 394 -11.34 -29.10 -29.92
CA TYR A 394 -10.55 -30.23 -30.38
C TYR A 394 -11.41 -31.47 -30.66
N SER A 395 -12.38 -31.74 -29.79
CA SER A 395 -13.32 -32.86 -29.96
C SER A 395 -14.14 -32.71 -31.25
N GLY A 396 -14.73 -31.54 -31.51
CA GLY A 396 -15.45 -31.25 -32.77
C GLY A 396 -14.54 -31.30 -34.00
N ALA A 397 -13.34 -30.74 -33.90
CA ALA A 397 -12.35 -30.77 -34.98
C ALA A 397 -11.87 -32.20 -35.32
N LYS A 398 -12.03 -33.19 -34.44
CA LYS A 398 -11.64 -34.59 -34.69
C LYS A 398 -12.77 -35.49 -35.25
N MET A 399 -14.03 -35.05 -35.20
CA MET A 399 -15.19 -35.84 -35.68
C MET A 399 -15.05 -36.33 -37.13
N ASP A 400 -15.50 -37.56 -37.40
CA ASP A 400 -15.50 -38.13 -38.76
C ASP A 400 -16.65 -37.51 -39.60
N PRO A 401 -16.39 -37.02 -40.83
CA PRO A 401 -17.42 -36.45 -41.69
C PRO A 401 -18.60 -37.40 -41.97
N VAL A 402 -18.33 -38.70 -42.12
CA VAL A 402 -19.35 -39.71 -42.44
C VAL A 402 -20.25 -39.96 -41.24
N GLU A 403 -19.68 -40.11 -40.04
CA GLU A 403 -20.46 -40.26 -38.80
C GLU A 403 -21.28 -39.00 -38.50
N SER A 404 -20.69 -37.81 -38.73
CA SER A 404 -21.35 -36.52 -38.45
C SER A 404 -22.59 -36.28 -39.32
N LEU A 405 -22.62 -36.83 -40.54
CA LEU A 405 -23.76 -36.72 -41.47
C LEU A 405 -24.89 -37.73 -41.17
N ARG A 406 -24.57 -38.82 -40.47
CA ARG A 406 -25.55 -39.84 -40.01
C ARG A 406 -26.14 -39.52 -38.65
N TYR A 407 -25.64 -38.48 -37.97
CA TYR A 407 -26.15 -37.98 -36.71
C TYR A 407 -27.50 -37.28 -36.95
N GLU A 408 -28.55 -37.72 -36.26
CA GLU A 408 -29.89 -37.09 -36.24
C GLU A 408 -29.98 -35.99 -35.19
#